data_AF-A0A843B888-F1
#
_entry.id   AF-A0A843B888-F1
#
_cell.length_a   1.000
_cell.length_b   1.000
_cell.length_c   1.000
_cell.angle_alpha   90.00
_cell.angle_beta   90.00
_cell.angle_gamma   90.00
#
_symmetry.space_group_name_H-M   'P 1'
#
loop_
_entity.id
_entity.type
_entity.pdbx_description
1 polymer ?
#
loop_
_entity_poly.entity_id
_entity_poly.type
_entity_poly.pdbx_seq_one_letter_code
_entity_poly.pdbx_strand_id
1 'polypeptide(L)'
;MSYMFWDAAAFNQDISAWDTSSVTNMNGMFRNASSFNQDISSWDVSSVTRMFVMFQDASSFNQDISAWDVSSVTNMTMMFDGAASFDQNLGGWYITIDNASIDRADVPGVVGTISAQNALLDRHDPIYRLESGGDSDRFTITDGNRLNMISVDADRTSYTVTITAEGDSVFEGGNNWRAVEVALVDDSHHAPPPTGTISP
;
A
#
# COMPACT_ATOMS: atom_id res chain seq x y z
N MET A 1 -9.28 -14.49 16.31
CA MET A 1 -8.53 -14.12 17.53
C MET A 1 -9.02 -12.76 18.06
N SER A 2 -10.32 -12.57 18.25
CA SER A 2 -10.87 -11.27 18.70
C SER A 2 -10.75 -11.09 20.22
N TYR A 3 -10.46 -9.88 20.67
CA TYR A 3 -10.49 -9.43 22.07
C TYR A 3 -9.55 -10.15 23.05
N MET A 4 -8.55 -10.89 22.55
CA MET A 4 -7.74 -11.80 23.37
C MET A 4 -6.92 -11.08 24.45
N PHE A 5 -6.36 -9.92 24.15
CA PHE A 5 -5.55 -9.09 25.06
C PHE A 5 -6.20 -7.73 25.32
N TRP A 6 -7.53 -7.66 25.22
CA TRP A 6 -8.27 -6.47 25.58
C TRP A 6 -8.05 -6.10 27.05
N ASP A 7 -7.71 -4.84 27.32
CA ASP A 7 -7.37 -4.30 28.66
C ASP A 7 -6.18 -5.01 29.34
N ALA A 8 -5.39 -5.80 28.60
CA ALA A 8 -4.19 -6.43 29.12
C ALA A 8 -3.03 -5.42 29.15
N ALA A 9 -3.16 -4.36 29.95
CA ALA A 9 -2.28 -3.18 29.92
C ALA A 9 -0.78 -3.51 30.01
N ALA A 10 -0.42 -4.54 30.78
CA ALA A 10 0.95 -5.00 30.97
C ALA A 10 1.42 -6.10 30.00
N PHE A 11 0.56 -6.56 29.09
CA PHE A 11 0.90 -7.62 28.14
C PHE A 11 1.91 -7.12 27.10
N ASN A 12 3.04 -7.79 27.01
CA ASN A 12 4.11 -7.51 26.05
C ASN A 12 4.97 -8.77 25.83
N GLN A 13 4.33 -9.94 25.73
CA GLN A 13 5.02 -11.22 25.56
C GLN A 13 5.13 -11.55 24.07
N ASP A 14 6.25 -12.15 23.68
CA ASP A 14 6.52 -12.54 22.30
C ASP A 14 5.43 -13.52 21.79
N ILE A 15 4.84 -13.14 20.66
CA ILE A 15 3.80 -13.85 19.92
C ILE A 15 4.09 -13.87 18.41
N SER A 16 5.32 -13.52 18.01
CA SER A 16 5.76 -13.46 16.61
C SER A 16 5.61 -14.80 15.88
N ALA A 17 5.68 -15.91 16.62
CA ALA A 17 5.60 -17.28 16.10
C ALA A 17 4.17 -17.83 15.94
N TRP A 18 3.13 -17.04 16.20
CA TRP A 18 1.75 -17.50 16.05
C TRP A 18 1.37 -17.65 14.58
N ASP A 19 0.70 -18.75 14.25
CA ASP A 19 0.08 -18.94 12.93
C ASP A 19 -1.26 -18.20 12.87
N THR A 20 -1.29 -17.15 12.06
CA THR A 20 -2.45 -16.26 11.86
C THR A 20 -3.12 -16.44 10.50
N SER A 21 -2.59 -17.31 9.63
CA SER A 21 -3.01 -17.47 8.22
C SER A 21 -4.50 -17.78 8.02
N SER A 22 -5.12 -18.45 8.99
CA SER A 22 -6.54 -18.83 8.96
C SER A 22 -7.44 -17.89 9.76
N VAL A 23 -6.91 -16.84 10.36
CA VAL A 23 -7.66 -15.92 11.21
C VAL A 23 -8.45 -14.95 10.36
N THR A 24 -9.76 -14.84 10.61
CA THR A 24 -10.65 -13.94 9.86
C THR A 24 -11.11 -12.72 10.66
N ASN A 25 -10.89 -12.71 11.98
CA ASN A 25 -11.34 -11.66 12.89
C ASN A 25 -10.29 -11.40 13.99
N MET A 26 -9.78 -10.17 14.03
CA MET A 26 -8.81 -9.67 15.01
C MET A 26 -9.31 -8.42 15.76
N ASN A 27 -10.64 -8.20 15.78
CA ASN A 27 -11.25 -7.07 16.48
C ASN A 27 -10.73 -6.93 17.91
N GLY A 28 -10.32 -5.72 18.28
CA GLY A 28 -9.92 -5.34 19.63
C GLY A 28 -8.86 -6.24 20.27
N MET A 29 -8.04 -6.94 19.47
CA MET A 29 -7.11 -7.94 20.01
C MET A 29 -6.16 -7.34 21.05
N PHE A 30 -5.70 -6.10 20.86
CA PHE A 30 -4.76 -5.38 21.72
C PHE A 30 -5.32 -4.04 22.23
N ARG A 31 -6.65 -3.86 22.22
CA ARG A 31 -7.25 -2.63 22.74
C ARG A 31 -6.85 -2.42 24.20
N ASN A 32 -6.39 -1.22 24.56
CA ASN A 32 -5.86 -0.86 25.88
C ASN A 32 -4.68 -1.73 26.38
N ALA A 33 -4.03 -2.50 25.50
CA ALA A 33 -2.79 -3.20 25.84
C ALA A 33 -1.62 -2.21 25.79
N SER A 34 -1.61 -1.23 26.70
CA SER A 34 -0.76 -0.04 26.64
C SER A 34 0.74 -0.32 26.53
N SER A 35 1.23 -1.45 27.07
CA SER A 35 2.64 -1.85 27.02
C SER A 35 2.99 -2.75 25.82
N PHE A 36 2.02 -3.16 25.01
CA PHE A 36 2.26 -4.07 23.90
C PHE A 36 3.06 -3.39 22.78
N ASN A 37 4.21 -3.96 22.44
CA ASN A 37 5.07 -3.48 21.34
C ASN A 37 5.93 -4.63 20.77
N GLN A 38 5.39 -5.84 20.72
CA GLN A 38 6.09 -7.00 20.15
C GLN A 38 5.96 -7.02 18.64
N ASP A 39 7.04 -7.45 17.99
CA ASP A 39 7.10 -7.60 16.53
C ASP A 39 6.05 -8.65 16.07
N ILE A 40 5.17 -8.19 15.20
CA ILE A 40 4.10 -8.97 14.55
C ILE A 40 4.12 -8.75 13.03
N SER A 41 5.22 -8.22 12.49
CA SER A 41 5.41 -7.98 11.06
C SER A 41 5.27 -9.27 10.23
N SER A 42 5.60 -10.42 10.84
CA SER A 42 5.55 -11.75 10.23
C SER A 42 4.14 -12.37 10.15
N TRP A 43 3.13 -11.77 10.77
CA TRP A 43 1.79 -12.33 10.78
C TRP A 43 1.16 -12.29 9.39
N ASP A 44 0.55 -13.41 8.99
CA ASP A 44 -0.28 -13.48 7.80
C ASP A 44 -1.69 -13.02 8.13
N VAL A 45 -2.03 -11.81 7.69
CA VAL A 45 -3.35 -11.19 7.89
C VAL A 45 -4.20 -11.17 6.62
N SER A 46 -3.75 -11.84 5.54
CA SER A 46 -4.43 -11.83 4.23
C SER A 46 -5.87 -12.35 4.27
N SER A 47 -6.18 -13.25 5.22
CA SER A 47 -7.53 -13.79 5.46
C SER A 47 -8.38 -12.94 6.41
N VAL A 48 -7.82 -11.92 7.06
CA VAL A 48 -8.51 -11.13 8.08
C VAL A 48 -9.50 -10.17 7.42
N THR A 49 -10.73 -10.17 7.93
CA THR A 49 -11.81 -9.31 7.42
C THR A 49 -12.19 -8.19 8.37
N ARG A 50 -11.80 -8.28 9.65
CA ARG A 50 -12.18 -7.32 10.71
C ARG A 50 -11.03 -7.04 11.67
N MET A 51 -10.68 -5.76 11.81
CA MET A 51 -9.63 -5.21 12.68
C MET A 51 -10.14 -4.00 13.48
N PHE A 52 -11.44 -3.95 13.78
CA PHE A 52 -12.06 -2.86 14.55
C PHE A 52 -11.33 -2.67 15.88
N VAL A 53 -10.89 -1.45 16.19
CA VAL A 53 -10.19 -1.05 17.44
C VAL A 53 -9.01 -1.95 17.83
N MET A 54 -8.35 -2.63 16.88
CA MET A 54 -7.36 -3.68 17.19
C MET A 54 -6.22 -3.19 18.09
N PHE A 55 -5.73 -1.96 17.86
CA PHE A 55 -4.67 -1.30 18.63
C PHE A 55 -5.15 0.01 19.30
N GLN A 56 -6.46 0.19 19.47
CA GLN A 56 -6.97 1.39 20.14
C GLN A 56 -6.37 1.48 21.55
N ASP A 57 -5.79 2.63 21.90
CA ASP A 57 -5.10 2.89 23.17
C ASP A 57 -3.92 1.93 23.48
N ALA A 58 -3.39 1.21 22.48
CA ALA A 58 -2.14 0.46 22.59
C ALA A 58 -0.94 1.42 22.50
N SER A 59 -0.81 2.32 23.48
CA SER A 59 -0.01 3.53 23.41
C SER A 59 1.47 3.33 23.06
N SER A 60 2.05 2.16 23.38
CA SER A 60 3.46 1.84 23.09
C SER A 60 3.68 1.13 21.75
N PHE A 61 2.62 0.72 21.05
CA PHE A 61 2.75 -0.05 19.81
C PHE A 61 3.31 0.81 18.69
N ASN A 62 4.44 0.38 18.12
CA ASN A 62 5.10 1.06 17.01
C ASN A 62 5.91 0.08 16.13
N GLN A 63 5.36 -1.11 15.90
CA GLN A 63 6.01 -2.11 15.05
C GLN A 63 5.62 -1.93 13.58
N ASP A 64 6.57 -2.16 12.68
CA ASP A 64 6.36 -2.08 11.24
C ASP A 64 5.40 -3.20 10.78
N ILE A 65 4.24 -2.78 10.31
CA ILE A 65 3.19 -3.64 9.73
C ILE A 65 2.88 -3.26 8.29
N SER A 66 3.76 -2.47 7.65
CA SER A 66 3.57 -1.97 6.29
C SER A 66 3.45 -3.10 5.25
N ALA A 67 4.04 -4.26 5.55
CA ALA A 67 4.02 -5.47 4.72
C ALA A 67 2.74 -6.30 4.85
N TRP A 68 1.83 -5.99 5.78
CA TRP A 68 0.57 -6.70 5.92
C TRP A 68 -0.31 -6.53 4.68
N ASP A 69 -0.82 -7.66 4.16
CA ASP A 69 -1.88 -7.68 3.16
C ASP A 69 -3.23 -7.47 3.83
N VAL A 70 -3.76 -6.26 3.70
CA VAL A 70 -5.04 -5.84 4.25
C VAL A 70 -6.14 -5.75 3.20
N SER A 71 -5.94 -6.33 2.02
CA SER A 71 -6.89 -6.28 0.90
C SER A 71 -8.26 -6.88 1.24
N SER A 72 -8.30 -7.90 2.10
CA SER A 72 -9.54 -8.57 2.56
C SER A 72 -10.29 -7.83 3.67
N VAL A 73 -9.69 -6.79 4.27
CA VAL A 73 -10.25 -6.15 5.46
C VAL A 73 -11.43 -5.26 5.09
N THR A 74 -12.52 -5.42 5.83
CA THR A 74 -13.79 -4.69 5.62
C THR A 74 -14.13 -3.73 6.76
N ASN A 75 -13.37 -3.75 7.85
CA ASN A 75 -13.52 -2.81 8.96
C ASN A 75 -12.19 -2.61 9.71
N MET A 76 -11.72 -1.35 9.76
CA MET A 76 -10.54 -0.89 10.51
C MET A 76 -10.86 0.35 11.37
N THR A 77 -12.14 0.59 11.69
CA THR A 77 -12.53 1.81 12.41
C THR A 77 -11.81 1.91 13.76
N MET A 78 -11.20 3.07 14.02
CA MET A 78 -10.43 3.37 15.23
C MET A 78 -9.28 2.39 15.51
N MET A 79 -8.72 1.73 14.48
CA MET A 79 -7.68 0.71 14.67
C MET A 79 -6.47 1.21 15.48
N PHE A 80 -6.02 2.45 15.23
CA PHE A 80 -4.89 3.09 15.91
C PHE A 80 -5.27 4.33 16.73
N ASP A 81 -6.57 4.53 16.99
CA ASP A 81 -7.03 5.65 17.83
C ASP A 81 -6.37 5.56 19.23
N GLY A 82 -5.70 6.62 19.67
CA GLY A 82 -4.94 6.59 20.94
C GLY A 82 -3.65 5.74 20.94
N ALA A 83 -3.23 5.14 19.82
CA ALA A 83 -1.94 4.45 19.69
C ALA A 83 -0.78 5.45 19.55
N ALA A 84 -0.51 6.21 20.62
CA ALA A 84 0.28 7.45 20.59
C ALA A 84 1.71 7.32 20.04
N SER A 85 2.33 6.14 20.10
CA SER A 85 3.69 5.92 19.59
C SER A 85 3.74 5.46 18.12
N PHE A 86 2.59 5.16 17.50
CA PHE A 86 2.54 4.58 16.17
C PHE A 86 2.88 5.63 15.09
N ASP A 87 4.00 5.43 14.41
CA ASP A 87 4.54 6.32 13.38
C ASP A 87 5.20 5.50 12.25
N GLN A 88 4.47 4.49 11.76
CA GLN A 88 4.95 3.62 10.69
C GLN A 88 4.49 4.12 9.32
N ASN A 89 5.33 3.92 8.30
CA ASN A 89 4.97 4.23 6.93
C ASN A 89 3.99 3.19 6.38
N LEU A 90 2.72 3.57 6.20
CA LEU A 90 1.68 2.71 5.63
C LEU A 90 1.46 2.97 4.13
N GLY A 91 2.43 3.55 3.42
CA GLY A 91 2.31 3.82 1.98
C GLY A 91 1.99 2.58 1.14
N GLY A 92 2.43 1.38 1.57
CA GLY A 92 2.04 0.10 0.95
C GLY A 92 0.54 -0.20 1.02
N TRP A 93 -0.18 0.36 1.98
CA TRP A 93 -1.63 0.19 2.13
C TRP A 93 -2.41 1.18 1.26
N TYR A 94 -1.90 2.39 1.08
CA TYR A 94 -2.58 3.46 0.34
C TYR A 94 -2.16 3.57 -1.13
N ILE A 95 -1.01 3.02 -1.51
CA ILE A 95 -0.40 3.20 -2.84
C ILE A 95 -0.16 1.84 -3.47
N THR A 96 -1.21 1.30 -4.08
CA THR A 96 -1.18 0.18 -5.03
C THR A 96 -1.28 0.73 -6.44
N ILE A 97 -0.69 0.04 -7.40
CA ILE A 97 -0.81 0.38 -8.83
C ILE A 97 -1.20 -0.91 -9.56
N ASP A 98 -2.27 -0.83 -10.35
CA ASP A 98 -2.82 -1.96 -11.11
C ASP A 98 -1.83 -2.53 -12.13
N ASN A 99 -1.08 -1.67 -12.82
CA ASN A 99 -0.06 -2.03 -13.78
C ASN A 99 1.14 -1.09 -13.64
N ALA A 100 2.20 -1.53 -12.97
CA ALA A 100 3.45 -0.75 -12.83
C ALA A 100 4.37 -0.95 -14.06
N SER A 101 3.80 -0.90 -15.26
CA SER A 101 4.56 -1.05 -16.51
C SER A 101 3.95 -0.27 -17.66
N ILE A 102 4.78 0.16 -18.60
CA ILE A 102 4.37 0.87 -19.81
C ILE A 102 5.28 0.50 -20.98
N ASP A 103 4.72 0.40 -22.19
CA ASP A 103 5.52 0.25 -23.41
C ASP A 103 6.22 1.58 -23.75
N ARG A 104 7.49 1.53 -24.15
CA ARG A 104 8.24 2.70 -24.62
C ARG A 104 7.52 3.45 -25.74
N ALA A 105 6.83 2.76 -26.64
CA ALA A 105 6.05 3.36 -27.73
C ALA A 105 4.84 4.17 -27.23
N ASP A 106 4.36 3.88 -26.01
CA ASP A 106 3.20 4.55 -25.40
C ASP A 106 3.61 5.76 -24.53
N VAL A 107 4.91 6.10 -24.44
CA VAL A 107 5.38 7.28 -23.70
C VAL A 107 5.37 8.53 -24.61
N PRO A 108 4.76 9.66 -24.20
CA PRO A 108 4.10 9.90 -22.91
C PRO A 108 2.71 9.26 -22.81
N GLY A 109 2.43 8.61 -21.68
CA GLY A 109 1.19 7.85 -21.52
C GLY A 109 0.96 7.33 -20.11
N VAL A 110 -0.17 6.65 -19.93
CA VAL A 110 -0.63 6.14 -18.63
C VAL A 110 0.13 4.87 -18.30
N VAL A 111 0.72 4.83 -17.10
CA VAL A 111 1.34 3.64 -16.52
C VAL A 111 0.25 2.77 -15.88
N GLY A 112 -0.50 3.38 -14.96
CA GLY A 112 -1.52 2.69 -14.19
C GLY A 112 -2.35 3.62 -13.32
N THR A 113 -3.31 3.03 -12.63
CA THR A 113 -4.19 3.70 -11.67
C THR A 113 -3.66 3.44 -10.27
N ILE A 114 -3.48 4.51 -9.50
CA ILE A 114 -3.13 4.46 -8.08
C ILE A 114 -4.43 4.25 -7.28
N SER A 115 -4.40 3.32 -6.33
CA SER A 115 -5.49 3.05 -5.39
C SER A 115 -4.92 2.56 -4.05
N ALA A 116 -5.76 2.34 -3.05
CA ALA A 116 -5.37 1.63 -1.84
C ALA A 116 -5.55 0.10 -1.99
N GLN A 117 -5.15 -0.66 -0.98
CA GLN A 117 -5.33 -2.12 -0.96
C GLN A 117 -6.80 -2.54 -0.84
N ASN A 118 -7.67 -1.68 -0.30
CA ASN A 118 -9.09 -1.97 -0.14
C ASN A 118 -9.95 -0.71 -0.22
N ALA A 119 -11.23 -0.93 -0.52
CA ALA A 119 -12.21 0.14 -0.70
C ALA A 119 -12.53 0.96 0.56
N LEU A 120 -12.09 0.57 1.76
CA LEU A 120 -12.21 1.44 2.94
C LEU A 120 -11.18 2.55 2.86
N LEU A 121 -9.92 2.19 2.60
CA LEU A 121 -8.82 3.14 2.49
C LEU A 121 -9.06 4.10 1.32
N ASP A 122 -9.64 3.62 0.20
CA ASP A 122 -10.04 4.48 -0.92
C ASP A 122 -11.14 5.48 -0.55
N ARG A 123 -12.09 5.09 0.33
CA ARG A 123 -13.23 5.94 0.75
C ARG A 123 -12.84 7.13 1.62
N HIS A 124 -11.58 7.18 2.01
CA HIS A 124 -10.97 8.29 2.74
C HIS A 124 -10.31 9.31 1.79
N ASP A 125 -10.58 9.18 0.49
CA ASP A 125 -10.19 10.12 -0.57
C ASP A 125 -8.71 10.54 -0.48
N PRO A 126 -7.76 9.57 -0.50
CA PRO A 126 -6.35 9.88 -0.43
C PRO A 126 -5.93 10.75 -1.62
N ILE A 127 -5.14 11.78 -1.33
CA ILE A 127 -4.55 12.67 -2.32
C ILE A 127 -3.15 12.16 -2.64
N TYR A 128 -2.98 11.66 -3.87
CA TYR A 128 -1.68 11.18 -4.32
C TYR A 128 -0.82 12.30 -4.87
N ARG A 129 0.44 12.36 -4.43
CA ARG A 129 1.44 13.30 -4.96
C ARG A 129 2.72 12.58 -5.33
N LEU A 130 3.52 13.22 -6.17
CA LEU A 130 4.87 12.79 -6.50
C LEU A 130 5.87 13.60 -5.69
N GLU A 131 6.86 12.94 -5.10
CA GLU A 131 8.03 13.64 -4.58
C GLU A 131 8.90 14.12 -5.74
N SER A 132 9.36 15.36 -5.69
CA SER A 132 10.22 15.93 -6.74
C SER A 132 11.63 15.34 -6.70
N GLY A 133 12.24 15.19 -7.87
CA GLY A 133 13.64 14.79 -8.05
C GLY A 133 13.82 13.39 -8.62
N GLY A 134 14.99 13.17 -9.22
CA GLY A 134 15.36 11.87 -9.76
C GLY A 134 14.43 11.41 -10.89
N ASP A 135 13.97 10.16 -10.81
CA ASP A 135 13.06 9.58 -11.80
C ASP A 135 11.63 10.11 -11.69
N SER A 136 11.20 10.55 -10.50
CA SER A 136 9.84 11.07 -10.27
C SER A 136 9.50 12.29 -11.14
N ASP A 137 10.49 13.08 -11.52
CA ASP A 137 10.32 14.23 -12.43
C ASP A 137 9.88 13.81 -13.85
N ARG A 138 9.92 12.51 -14.16
CA ARG A 138 9.46 11.90 -15.41
C ARG A 138 8.05 11.36 -15.32
N PHE A 139 7.34 11.64 -14.24
CA PHE A 139 5.96 11.22 -14.03
C PHE A 139 5.04 12.40 -13.73
N THR A 140 3.75 12.18 -13.93
CA THR A 140 2.71 13.08 -13.46
C THR A 140 1.50 12.28 -12.98
N ILE A 141 0.74 12.84 -12.04
CA ILE A 141 -0.55 12.28 -11.63
C ILE A 141 -1.66 13.13 -12.24
N THR A 142 -2.50 12.53 -13.08
CA THR A 142 -3.68 13.17 -13.65
C THR A 142 -4.95 12.57 -13.06
N ASP A 143 -6.07 13.30 -13.15
CA ASP A 143 -7.39 12.84 -12.68
C ASP A 143 -7.41 12.37 -11.21
N GLY A 144 -6.48 12.87 -10.40
CA GLY A 144 -6.32 12.54 -8.98
C GLY A 144 -5.51 11.27 -8.70
N ASN A 145 -5.51 10.27 -9.59
CA ASN A 145 -4.88 8.98 -9.31
C ASN A 145 -4.29 8.24 -10.53
N ARG A 146 -4.27 8.83 -11.72
CA ARG A 146 -3.65 8.19 -12.89
C ARG A 146 -2.16 8.54 -12.93
N LEU A 147 -1.31 7.55 -12.71
CA LEU A 147 0.13 7.72 -12.89
C LEU A 147 0.45 7.69 -14.39
N ASN A 148 1.08 8.75 -14.88
CA ASN A 148 1.53 8.86 -16.26
C ASN A 148 3.04 9.04 -16.29
N MET A 149 3.67 8.47 -17.31
CA MET A 149 5.07 8.69 -17.63
C MET A 149 5.16 9.73 -18.74
N ILE A 150 6.01 10.75 -18.57
CA ILE A 150 6.15 11.86 -19.52
C ILE A 150 7.43 11.79 -20.38
N SER A 151 8.45 11.07 -19.92
CA SER A 151 9.70 10.94 -20.69
C SER A 151 10.50 9.71 -20.27
N VAL A 152 11.34 9.21 -21.19
CA VAL A 152 12.24 8.08 -20.99
C VAL A 152 13.61 8.36 -21.61
N ASP A 153 14.61 7.63 -21.15
CA ASP A 153 15.97 7.59 -21.69
C ASP A 153 16.10 6.34 -22.57
N ALA A 154 17.01 6.34 -23.54
CA ALA A 154 17.05 5.31 -24.58
C ALA A 154 17.49 3.93 -24.07
N ASP A 155 18.26 3.87 -22.99
CA ASP A 155 18.97 2.68 -22.51
C ASP A 155 18.42 2.13 -21.18
N ARG A 156 17.37 2.74 -20.63
CA ARG A 156 16.75 2.33 -19.37
C ARG A 156 15.55 1.41 -19.60
N THR A 157 15.35 0.50 -18.64
CA THR A 157 14.24 -0.47 -18.60
C THR A 157 13.38 -0.35 -17.35
N SER A 158 13.77 0.48 -16.38
CA SER A 158 12.93 0.79 -15.22
C SER A 158 13.26 2.15 -14.61
N TYR A 159 12.27 2.68 -13.89
CA TYR A 159 12.29 3.97 -13.21
C TYR A 159 11.64 3.84 -11.85
N THR A 160 12.19 4.51 -10.85
CA THR A 160 11.62 4.50 -9.50
C THR A 160 10.89 5.80 -9.21
N VAL A 161 9.57 5.74 -9.06
CA VAL A 161 8.75 6.89 -8.69
C VAL A 161 8.38 6.83 -7.21
N THR A 162 8.57 7.93 -6.49
CA THR A 162 8.10 8.05 -5.10
C THR A 162 6.78 8.79 -5.06
N ILE A 163 5.77 8.13 -4.51
CA ILE A 163 4.40 8.63 -4.39
C ILE A 163 4.10 8.83 -2.90
N THR A 164 3.46 9.93 -2.53
CA THR A 164 2.88 10.14 -1.19
C THR A 164 1.36 10.02 -1.25
N ALA A 165 0.75 9.57 -0.16
CA ALA A 165 -0.70 9.56 0.03
C ALA A 165 -1.04 10.48 1.23
N GLU A 166 -1.57 11.64 0.93
CA GLU A 166 -1.93 12.68 1.91
C GLU A 166 -3.45 12.81 2.04
N GLY A 167 -3.94 13.55 3.05
CA GLY A 167 -5.38 13.87 3.20
C GLY A 167 -6.02 13.26 4.44
N ASP A 168 -7.33 12.99 4.35
CA ASP A 168 -8.17 12.43 5.42
C ASP A 168 -7.82 10.96 5.68
N SER A 169 -6.60 10.68 6.12
CA SER A 169 -6.17 9.33 6.44
C SER A 169 -7.12 8.64 7.43
N VAL A 170 -7.36 7.34 7.23
CA VAL A 170 -8.03 6.50 8.25
C VAL A 170 -7.26 6.53 9.57
N PHE A 171 -5.95 6.80 9.49
CA PHE A 171 -5.00 6.74 10.59
C PHE A 171 -4.26 8.09 10.69
N GLU A 172 -4.43 8.80 11.80
CA GLU A 172 -3.80 10.10 12.01
C GLU A 172 -2.26 10.00 11.98
N GLY A 173 -1.59 11.03 11.45
CA GLY A 173 -0.22 11.37 11.85
C GLY A 173 0.96 10.67 11.16
N GLY A 174 0.77 9.77 10.18
CA GLY A 174 1.87 9.04 9.53
C GLY A 174 2.37 9.62 8.20
N ASN A 175 3.67 9.48 7.91
CA ASN A 175 4.25 9.71 6.58
C ASN A 175 3.93 8.52 5.65
N ASN A 176 2.86 8.61 4.87
CA ASN A 176 2.49 7.57 3.91
C ASN A 176 3.13 7.84 2.56
N TRP A 177 4.18 7.09 2.23
CA TRP A 177 4.84 7.16 0.93
C TRP A 177 5.27 5.78 0.45
N ARG A 178 5.38 5.61 -0.86
CA ARG A 178 5.86 4.38 -1.47
C ARG A 178 6.71 4.69 -2.68
N ALA A 179 7.89 4.09 -2.72
CA ALA A 179 8.68 3.98 -3.94
C ALA A 179 8.14 2.82 -4.79
N VAL A 180 7.79 3.10 -6.04
CA VAL A 180 7.29 2.13 -7.00
C VAL A 180 8.28 2.05 -8.14
N GLU A 181 8.75 0.84 -8.44
CA GLU A 181 9.47 0.59 -9.67
C GLU A 181 8.48 0.41 -10.82
N VAL A 182 8.58 1.27 -11.84
CA VAL A 182 7.83 1.20 -13.08
C VAL A 182 8.73 0.58 -14.14
N ALA A 183 8.30 -0.55 -14.69
CA ALA A 183 8.99 -1.21 -15.79
C ALA A 183 8.68 -0.51 -17.12
N LEU A 184 9.73 -0.20 -17.89
CA LEU A 184 9.64 0.24 -19.27
C LEU A 184 9.91 -0.96 -20.17
N VAL A 185 8.89 -1.42 -20.87
CA VAL A 185 8.97 -2.57 -21.77
C VAL A 185 9.05 -2.12 -23.22
N ASP A 186 9.68 -2.92 -24.07
CA ASP A 186 9.67 -2.72 -25.51
C ASP A 186 8.83 -3.86 -26.11
N ASP A 187 7.53 -3.69 -26.30
CA ASP A 187 6.74 -4.76 -26.91
C ASP A 187 6.94 -4.72 -28.44
N SER A 188 7.86 -5.58 -28.89
CA SER A 188 8.12 -5.87 -30.30
C SER A 188 6.91 -6.48 -31.07
N HIS A 189 5.68 -6.39 -30.55
CA HIS A 189 4.49 -7.06 -31.10
C HIS A 189 3.59 -6.24 -32.02
N HIS A 190 3.98 -5.02 -32.39
CA HIS A 190 3.48 -4.42 -33.64
C HIS A 190 4.29 -4.92 -34.85
N ALA A 191 4.26 -6.23 -35.11
CA ALA A 191 4.58 -6.71 -36.46
C ALA A 191 3.48 -6.19 -37.41
N PRO A 192 3.81 -5.42 -38.46
CA PRO A 192 2.81 -5.04 -39.46
C PRO A 192 2.20 -6.33 -40.05
N PRO A 193 0.91 -6.34 -40.41
CA PRO A 193 0.32 -7.51 -41.04
C PRO A 193 1.15 -7.87 -42.27
N PRO A 194 1.45 -9.15 -42.53
CA PRO A 194 2.23 -9.53 -43.70
C PRO A 194 1.52 -8.96 -44.92
N THR A 195 2.20 -8.05 -45.62
CA THR A 195 1.73 -7.53 -46.90
C THR A 195 1.70 -8.72 -47.86
N GLY A 196 0.53 -9.35 -47.97
CA GLY A 196 0.26 -10.38 -48.95
C GLY A 196 0.47 -9.78 -50.32
N THR A 197 1.58 -10.13 -50.96
CA THR A 197 1.77 -9.88 -52.38
C THR A 197 0.73 -10.71 -53.12
N ILE A 198 -0.28 -10.03 -53.68
CA ILE A 198 -1.09 -10.60 -54.75
C ILE A 198 -0.18 -10.63 -55.98
N SER A 199 0.37 -11.81 -56.28
CA SER A 199 0.98 -12.06 -57.58
C SER A 199 -0.13 -12.31 -58.61
N PRO A 200 0.02 -11.80 -59.86
CA PRO A 200 -1.02 -11.77 -60.90
C PRO A 200 -1.36 -13.15 -61.49
#